data_AF-A0A821FLK8-F1
#
_entry.id   AF-A0A821FLK8-F1
#
_cell.length_a   1.000
_cell.length_b   1.000
_cell.length_c   1.000
_cell.angle_alpha   90.00
_cell.angle_beta   90.00
_cell.angle_gamma   90.00
#
_symmetry.space_group_name_H-M   'P 1'
#
loop_
_entity.id
_entity.type
_entity.pdbx_description
1 polymer ?
#
loop_
_entity_poly.entity_id
_entity_poly.type
_entity_poly.pdbx_seq_one_letter_code
_entity_poly.pdbx_strand_id
1 'polypeptide(L)'
;MGLGHFRRQCKQTNTTCKVCSEQVKDLANHQSQGVVKCLHCGDAHYSNDLKCKVIKQFRADLTGSLLSLTSKSNSLFNRQLDSTTEFPPLPPPQIRKQSIDEHHMPLNAQNGIIIKLGRILNSINHFKHVIGNLTKRTGAIEEWMDNKKKNDSEKENEIKALQRDKVRVEGELRHQMQVIEKIFLPVLDDILIVLTELNIKDGRTLNADFNSKSGLWKNEIKAYLDKRLKL
;
A
#
# COMPACT_ATOMS: atom_id res chain seq x y z
N MET A 1 15.44 9.86 -1.59
CA MET A 1 14.70 8.67 -2.08
C MET A 1 13.22 8.93 -1.89
N GLY A 2 12.41 8.76 -2.94
CA GLY A 2 11.05 9.32 -3.05
C GLY A 2 9.96 8.61 -2.25
N LEU A 3 9.03 9.40 -1.71
CA LEU A 3 7.78 9.03 -1.03
C LEU A 3 6.71 8.44 -2.00
N GLY A 4 7.11 7.71 -3.03
CA GLY A 4 6.25 7.34 -4.16
C GLY A 4 5.74 5.90 -4.23
N HIS A 5 6.18 4.97 -3.36
CA HIS A 5 5.97 3.53 -3.60
C HIS A 5 4.97 2.79 -2.69
N PHE A 6 4.34 3.44 -1.70
CA PHE A 6 3.48 2.73 -0.74
C PHE A 6 2.07 2.36 -1.22
N ARG A 7 1.64 2.74 -2.42
CA ARG A 7 0.27 2.46 -2.90
C ARG A 7 0.07 1.11 -3.60
N ARG A 8 1.11 0.31 -3.86
CA ARG A 8 0.97 -0.92 -4.67
C ARG A 8 0.56 -2.19 -3.91
N GLN A 9 0.54 -2.19 -2.57
CA GLN A 9 0.34 -3.42 -1.78
C GLN A 9 -0.92 -3.46 -0.91
N CYS A 10 -1.80 -2.45 -0.97
CA CYS A 10 -3.14 -2.58 -0.41
C CYS A 10 -4.08 -3.14 -1.50
N LYS A 11 -4.19 -4.47 -1.59
CA LYS A 11 -5.27 -5.10 -2.37
C LYS A 11 -6.58 -4.87 -1.60
N GLN A 12 -7.27 -3.78 -1.90
CA GLN A 12 -8.64 -3.58 -1.41
C GLN A 12 -9.50 -4.72 -1.97
N THR A 13 -10.03 -5.56 -1.07
CA THR A 13 -10.85 -6.74 -1.41
C THR A 13 -12.18 -6.39 -2.05
N ASN A 14 -12.66 -5.18 -1.81
CA ASN A 14 -13.84 -4.60 -2.45
C ASN A 14 -13.46 -3.27 -3.11
N THR A 15 -13.80 -3.11 -4.38
CA THR A 15 -13.63 -1.89 -5.16
C THR A 15 -14.98 -1.19 -5.33
N THR A 16 -15.03 0.13 -5.12
CA THR A 16 -16.28 0.88 -5.23
C THR A 16 -16.58 1.23 -6.70
N CYS A 17 -17.79 0.91 -7.16
CA CYS A 17 -18.28 1.34 -8.48
C CYS A 17 -18.39 2.87 -8.56
N LYS A 18 -17.83 3.49 -9.60
CA LYS A 18 -17.84 4.96 -9.76
C LYS A 18 -19.22 5.54 -10.09
N VAL A 19 -20.14 4.70 -10.58
CA VAL A 19 -21.46 5.15 -11.05
C VAL A 19 -22.49 4.98 -9.93
N CYS A 20 -22.64 3.77 -9.38
CA CYS A 20 -23.63 3.50 -8.34
C CYS A 20 -23.07 3.56 -6.91
N SER A 21 -21.78 3.83 -6.73
CA SER A 21 -21.12 3.90 -5.42
C SER A 21 -21.22 2.63 -4.55
N GLU A 22 -21.60 1.49 -5.14
CA GLU A 22 -21.69 0.20 -4.44
C GLU A 22 -20.31 -0.46 -4.33
N GLN A 23 -20.08 -1.18 -3.22
CA GLN A 23 -18.84 -1.96 -3.02
C GLN A 23 -18.96 -3.29 -3.75
N VAL A 24 -18.09 -3.52 -4.74
CA VAL A 24 -18.11 -4.71 -5.58
C VAL A 24 -16.75 -5.40 -5.53
N LYS A 25 -16.76 -6.72 -5.43
CA LYS A 25 -15.53 -7.54 -5.45
C LYS A 25 -14.86 -7.53 -6.83
N ASP A 26 -15.65 -7.38 -7.88
CA ASP A 26 -15.17 -7.37 -9.26
C ASP A 26 -15.90 -6.28 -10.07
N LEU A 27 -15.16 -5.26 -10.47
CA LEU A 27 -15.68 -4.13 -11.26
C LEU A 27 -16.00 -4.55 -12.70
N ALA A 28 -15.37 -5.61 -13.23
CA ALA A 28 -15.56 -6.03 -14.62
C ALA A 28 -16.91 -6.70 -14.87
N ASN A 29 -17.48 -7.33 -13.84
CA ASN A 29 -18.75 -8.06 -13.89
C ASN A 29 -19.92 -7.28 -13.25
N HIS A 30 -19.71 -6.03 -12.87
CA HIS A 30 -20.73 -5.22 -12.21
C HIS A 30 -21.71 -4.61 -13.23
N GLN A 31 -22.95 -5.11 -13.26
CA GLN A 31 -24.05 -4.44 -13.98
C GLN A 31 -24.60 -3.28 -13.16
N SER A 32 -24.10 -2.07 -13.39
CA SER A 32 -24.66 -0.88 -12.77
C SER A 32 -26.04 -0.56 -13.35
N GLN A 33 -27.04 -0.30 -12.51
CA GLN A 33 -28.40 0.12 -12.91
C GLN A 33 -28.45 1.53 -13.56
N GLY A 34 -27.30 2.14 -13.88
CA GLY A 34 -27.22 3.46 -14.53
C GLY A 34 -27.57 4.66 -13.64
N VAL A 35 -27.96 4.43 -12.38
CA VAL A 35 -28.29 5.50 -11.43
C VAL A 35 -27.02 6.00 -10.74
N VAL A 36 -26.73 7.29 -10.93
CA VAL A 36 -25.64 7.96 -10.21
C VAL A 36 -26.02 8.10 -8.74
N LYS A 37 -25.29 7.41 -7.86
CA LYS A 37 -25.48 7.52 -6.41
C LYS A 37 -24.27 8.17 -5.77
N CYS A 38 -24.52 9.03 -4.79
CA CYS A 38 -23.49 9.73 -4.04
C CYS A 38 -22.73 8.77 -3.13
N LEU A 39 -21.40 8.81 -3.19
CA LEU A 39 -20.52 7.96 -2.38
C LEU A 39 -20.71 8.17 -0.87
N HIS A 40 -21.09 9.38 -0.47
CA HIS A 40 -21.15 9.78 0.93
C HIS A 40 -22.50 9.53 1.59
N CYS A 41 -23.59 9.60 0.83
CA CYS A 41 -24.95 9.47 1.39
C CYS A 41 -25.85 8.46 0.67
N GLY A 42 -25.40 7.85 -0.42
CA GLY A 42 -26.15 6.83 -1.17
C GLY A 42 -27.31 7.36 -2.03
N ASP A 43 -27.65 8.64 -1.91
CA ASP A 43 -28.74 9.29 -2.63
C ASP A 43 -28.41 9.56 -4.10
N ALA A 44 -29.44 9.78 -4.93
CA ALA A 44 -29.33 10.00 -6.38
C ALA A 44 -28.80 11.39 -6.76
N HIS A 45 -27.50 11.62 -6.58
CA HIS A 45 -26.76 12.80 -7.04
C HIS A 45 -25.25 12.53 -7.10
N TYR A 46 -24.49 13.41 -7.72
CA TYR A 46 -23.02 13.30 -7.77
C TYR A 46 -22.38 13.58 -6.40
N SER A 47 -21.31 12.88 -6.05
CA SER A 47 -20.67 12.99 -4.73
C SER A 47 -20.19 14.39 -4.34
N ASN A 48 -19.98 15.30 -5.29
CA ASN A 48 -19.58 16.69 -5.05
C ASN A 48 -20.73 17.70 -5.20
N ASP A 49 -21.96 17.24 -5.41
CA ASP A 49 -23.12 18.10 -5.58
C ASP A 49 -23.52 18.79 -4.25
N LEU A 50 -24.01 20.02 -4.36
CA LEU A 50 -24.50 20.82 -3.22
C LEU A 50 -25.76 20.22 -2.58
N LYS A 51 -26.41 19.28 -3.28
CA LYS A 51 -27.53 18.49 -2.78
C LYS A 51 -27.12 17.44 -1.75
N CYS A 52 -25.83 17.08 -1.68
CA CYS A 52 -25.35 16.12 -0.70
C CYS A 52 -25.35 16.72 0.71
N LYS A 53 -26.13 16.15 1.63
CA LYS A 53 -26.17 16.57 3.04
C LYS A 53 -24.79 16.53 3.70
N VAL A 54 -23.98 15.51 3.38
CA VAL A 54 -22.63 15.34 3.93
C VAL A 54 -21.68 16.43 3.42
N ILE A 55 -21.68 16.72 2.12
CA ILE A 55 -20.87 17.81 1.55
C ILE A 55 -21.35 19.17 2.04
N LYS A 56 -22.66 19.38 2.18
CA LYS A 56 -23.24 20.61 2.71
C LYS A 56 -22.79 20.85 4.14
N GLN A 57 -22.84 19.82 5.00
CA GLN A 57 -22.35 19.91 6.38
C GLN A 57 -20.84 20.16 6.41
N PHE A 58 -20.06 19.40 5.64
CA PHE A 58 -18.61 19.57 5.56
C PHE A 58 -18.20 20.98 5.12
N ARG A 59 -18.89 21.54 4.12
CA ARG A 59 -18.68 22.93 3.68
C ARG A 59 -19.10 23.93 4.76
N ALA A 60 -20.22 23.70 5.44
CA ALA A 60 -20.68 24.55 6.53
C ALA A 60 -19.73 24.53 7.74
N ASP A 61 -19.13 23.38 8.06
CA ASP A 61 -18.16 23.27 9.15
C ASP A 61 -16.84 23.97 8.79
N LEU A 62 -16.40 23.86 7.53
CA LEU A 62 -15.24 24.58 7.02
C LEU A 62 -15.46 26.10 7.00
N THR A 63 -16.59 26.58 6.47
CA THR A 63 -16.89 28.02 6.42
C THR A 63 -17.26 28.57 7.79
N GLY A 64 -17.95 27.82 8.63
CA GLY A 64 -18.24 28.20 10.02
C GLY A 64 -16.97 28.38 10.84
N SER A 65 -15.99 27.49 10.66
CA SER A 65 -14.66 27.64 11.27
C SER A 65 -13.96 28.91 10.79
N LEU A 66 -13.95 29.18 9.48
CA LEU A 66 -13.32 30.37 8.90
C LEU A 66 -14.03 31.69 9.26
N LEU A 67 -15.35 31.70 9.30
CA LEU A 67 -16.15 32.87 9.68
C LEU A 67 -16.07 33.15 11.18
N SER A 68 -15.93 32.12 12.02
CA SER A 68 -15.71 32.29 13.46
C SER A 68 -14.32 32.83 13.81
N LEU A 69 -13.34 32.67 12.90
CA LEU A 69 -12.01 33.25 12.98
C LEU A 69 -12.01 34.73 12.57
N THR A 70 -12.74 35.11 11.53
CA THR A 70 -12.82 36.51 11.04
C THR A 70 -13.79 37.39 11.83
N SER A 71 -14.85 36.83 12.41
CA SER A 71 -15.79 37.58 13.26
C SER A 71 -15.20 37.99 14.62
N LYS A 72 -14.01 37.50 14.99
CA LYS A 72 -13.25 37.98 16.16
C LYS A 72 -12.14 38.98 15.83
N SER A 73 -11.87 39.26 14.55
CA SER A 73 -10.78 40.17 14.13
C SER A 73 -11.25 41.50 13.53
N ASN A 74 -12.55 41.72 13.33
CA ASN A 74 -13.04 42.87 12.55
C ASN A 74 -13.58 44.06 13.38
N SER A 75 -13.29 44.17 14.68
CA SER A 75 -13.61 45.39 15.45
C SER A 75 -12.44 46.37 15.61
N LEU A 76 -11.34 46.22 14.87
CA LEU A 76 -10.13 47.06 15.04
C LEU A 76 -9.51 47.62 13.75
N PHE A 77 -10.22 47.61 12.62
CA PHE A 77 -9.77 48.33 11.43
C PHE A 77 -10.86 49.27 10.92
N ASN A 78 -11.04 50.37 11.65
CA ASN A 78 -11.60 51.59 11.08
C ASN A 78 -10.42 52.53 10.79
N ARG A 79 -9.77 52.34 9.64
CA ARG A 79 -8.90 53.36 9.03
C ARG A 79 -9.39 53.59 7.62
N GLN A 80 -10.07 54.72 7.47
CA GLN A 80 -10.04 55.62 6.31
C GLN A 80 -9.14 55.12 5.17
N LEU A 81 -9.76 54.63 4.11
CA LEU A 81 -9.20 54.64 2.78
C LEU A 81 -10.20 55.40 1.91
N ASP A 82 -9.91 56.68 1.70
CA ASP A 82 -10.62 57.51 0.74
C ASP A 82 -10.38 56.96 -0.68
N SER A 83 -11.48 56.84 -1.43
CA SER A 83 -11.63 57.08 -2.89
C SER A 83 -10.64 56.40 -3.85
N THR A 84 -11.03 55.59 -4.85
CA THR A 84 -12.13 55.73 -5.81
C THR A 84 -12.40 54.38 -6.49
N THR A 85 -13.65 53.97 -6.60
CA THR A 85 -14.23 53.26 -7.76
C THR A 85 -15.72 53.05 -7.52
N GLU A 86 -16.53 53.53 -8.44
CA GLU A 86 -17.99 53.60 -8.36
C GLU A 86 -18.63 52.20 -8.39
N PHE A 87 -19.32 51.86 -7.30
CA PHE A 87 -20.35 50.83 -7.29
C PHE A 87 -21.53 51.38 -6.46
N PRO A 88 -22.78 51.34 -6.96
CA PRO A 88 -23.90 51.89 -6.21
C PRO A 88 -24.13 51.07 -4.92
N PRO A 89 -24.36 51.72 -3.76
CA PRO A 89 -24.59 51.01 -2.51
C PRO A 89 -25.93 50.28 -2.57
N LEU A 90 -25.93 49.01 -2.18
CA LEU A 90 -27.15 48.22 -1.99
C LEU A 90 -28.01 48.86 -0.87
N PRO A 91 -29.36 48.78 -0.98
CA PRO A 91 -30.24 49.36 0.04
C PRO A 91 -29.99 48.70 1.40
N PRO A 92 -29.94 49.47 2.50
CA PRO A 92 -29.72 48.94 3.83
C PRO A 92 -30.91 48.05 4.26
N PRO A 93 -30.65 46.95 4.99
CA PRO A 93 -31.71 46.08 5.49
C PRO A 93 -32.62 46.86 6.45
N GLN A 94 -33.93 46.82 6.20
CA GLN A 94 -34.93 47.38 7.09
C GLN A 94 -35.00 46.54 8.38
N ILE A 95 -34.26 46.96 9.41
CA ILE A 95 -34.39 46.41 10.76
C ILE A 95 -35.58 47.10 11.43
N ARG A 96 -36.67 46.34 11.59
CA ARG A 96 -37.85 46.70 12.38
C ARG A 96 -37.39 46.99 13.82
N LYS A 97 -37.52 48.24 14.29
CA LYS A 97 -37.24 48.61 15.68
C LYS A 97 -38.29 47.95 16.58
N GLN A 98 -37.89 46.94 17.34
CA GLN A 98 -38.55 46.60 18.61
C GLN A 98 -37.69 47.18 19.73
N SER A 99 -38.26 48.17 20.41
CA SER A 99 -37.79 48.74 21.67
C SER A 99 -37.81 47.67 22.76
N ILE A 100 -36.68 47.45 23.43
CA ILE A 100 -36.66 46.90 24.78
C ILE A 100 -35.74 47.80 25.59
N ASP A 101 -36.35 48.45 26.58
CA ASP A 101 -35.77 49.35 27.54
C ASP A 101 -34.69 48.70 28.40
N GLU A 102 -33.83 49.57 28.92
CA GLU A 102 -32.77 49.34 29.88
C GLU A 102 -33.25 48.58 31.13
N HIS A 103 -32.47 47.58 31.58
CA HIS A 103 -32.07 47.47 32.98
C HIS A 103 -30.93 46.44 33.18
N HIS A 104 -29.99 46.81 34.06
CA HIS A 104 -28.94 46.03 34.73
C HIS A 104 -27.52 45.93 34.13
N MET A 105 -26.70 46.90 34.55
CA MET A 105 -25.32 46.83 35.10
C MET A 105 -24.16 46.12 34.36
N PRO A 106 -22.94 46.70 34.43
CA PRO A 106 -21.76 46.13 33.80
C PRO A 106 -21.22 44.95 34.62
N LEU A 107 -21.32 43.73 34.08
CA LEU A 107 -20.67 42.55 34.65
C LEU A 107 -19.15 42.61 34.42
N ASN A 108 -18.46 43.16 35.43
CA ASN A 108 -17.13 42.82 35.95
C ASN A 108 -16.14 42.16 34.98
N ALA A 109 -15.03 42.86 34.70
CA ALA A 109 -13.82 42.32 34.04
C ALA A 109 -13.28 41.01 34.67
N GLN A 110 -13.63 40.76 35.94
CA GLN A 110 -13.33 39.53 36.69
C GLN A 110 -13.97 38.27 36.05
N ASN A 111 -15.17 38.37 35.47
CA ASN A 111 -15.83 37.26 34.76
C ASN A 111 -15.15 36.94 33.42
N GLY A 112 -14.60 37.95 32.74
CA GLY A 112 -13.86 37.76 31.49
C GLY A 112 -12.56 36.97 31.69
N ILE A 113 -11.86 37.19 32.81
CA ILE A 113 -10.65 36.46 33.19
C ILE A 113 -10.98 35.00 33.51
N ILE A 114 -12.05 34.74 34.28
CA ILE A 114 -12.49 33.38 34.61
C ILE A 114 -12.87 32.59 33.36
N ILE A 115 -13.58 33.20 32.41
CA ILE A 115 -13.93 32.56 31.13
C ILE A 115 -12.67 32.23 30.31
N LYS A 116 -11.68 33.14 30.27
CA LYS A 116 -10.40 32.89 29.58
C LYS A 116 -9.61 31.75 30.23
N LEU A 117 -9.55 31.70 31.56
CA LEU A 117 -8.91 30.62 32.30
C LEU A 117 -9.59 29.28 32.05
N GLY A 118 -10.93 29.24 32.01
CA GLY A 118 -11.68 28.02 31.65
C GLY A 118 -11.36 27.50 30.24
N ARG A 119 -11.18 28.41 29.26
CA ARG A 119 -10.75 28.02 27.91
C ARG A 119 -9.32 27.46 27.89
N ILE A 120 -8.40 28.09 28.62
CA ILE A 120 -7.03 27.60 28.74
C ILE A 120 -7.01 26.21 29.37
N LEU A 121 -7.79 25.99 30.44
CA LEU A 121 -7.88 24.69 31.10
C LEU A 121 -8.40 23.59 30.15
N ASN A 122 -9.43 23.89 29.37
CA ASN A 122 -9.97 22.98 28.36
C ASN A 122 -8.96 22.68 27.25
N SER A 123 -8.22 23.69 26.78
CA SER A 123 -7.14 23.49 25.81
C SER A 123 -6.02 22.63 26.39
N ILE A 124 -5.61 22.85 27.65
CA ILE A 124 -4.59 22.02 28.32
C ILE A 124 -5.05 20.57 28.42
N ASN A 125 -6.31 20.33 28.78
CA ASN A 125 -6.87 18.98 28.84
C ASN A 125 -6.89 18.31 27.46
N HIS A 126 -7.25 19.06 26.42
CA HIS A 126 -7.17 18.57 25.04
C HIS A 126 -5.74 18.21 24.64
N PHE A 127 -4.77 19.10 24.91
CA PHE A 127 -3.35 18.83 24.64
C PHE A 127 -2.85 17.61 25.41
N LYS A 128 -3.21 17.45 26.68
CA LYS A 128 -2.85 16.29 27.49
C LYS A 128 -3.36 14.99 26.86
N HIS A 129 -4.60 14.99 26.37
CA HIS A 129 -5.17 13.84 25.68
C HIS A 129 -4.46 13.55 24.35
N VAL A 130 -4.18 14.58 23.54
CA VAL A 130 -3.44 14.43 22.28
C VAL A 130 -2.03 13.88 22.53
N ILE A 131 -1.31 14.43 23.51
CA ILE A 131 0.02 13.95 23.90
C ILE A 131 -0.06 12.49 24.35
N GLY A 132 -1.01 12.14 25.22
CA GLY A 132 -1.19 10.76 25.66
C GLY A 132 -1.43 9.78 24.51
N ASN A 133 -2.21 10.17 23.50
CA ASN A 133 -2.43 9.34 22.32
C ASN A 133 -1.19 9.23 21.43
N LEU A 134 -0.44 10.31 21.28
CA LEU A 134 0.83 10.30 20.55
C LEU A 134 1.86 9.40 21.25
N THR A 135 2.01 9.50 22.57
CA THR A 135 2.92 8.65 23.35
C THR A 135 2.59 7.16 23.17
N LYS A 136 1.30 6.79 23.23
CA LYS A 136 0.86 5.40 22.97
C LYS A 136 1.22 4.94 21.55
N ARG A 137 1.00 5.80 20.55
CA ARG A 137 1.34 5.49 19.16
C ARG A 137 2.84 5.33 18.95
N THR A 138 3.65 6.18 19.58
CA THR A 138 5.12 6.08 19.51
C THR A 138 5.59 4.75 20.08
N GLY A 139 5.09 4.34 21.25
CA GLY A 139 5.44 3.03 21.82
C GLY A 139 5.07 1.84 20.91
N ALA A 140 3.90 1.89 20.27
CA ALA A 140 3.50 0.85 19.31
C ALA A 140 4.40 0.82 18.06
N ILE A 141 4.90 1.96 17.62
CA ILE A 141 5.86 2.04 16.50
C ILE A 141 7.21 1.46 16.90
N GLU A 142 7.69 1.77 18.11
CA GLU A 142 8.94 1.21 18.65
C GLU A 142 8.88 -0.32 18.74
N GLU A 143 7.81 -0.85 19.33
CA GLU A 143 7.60 -2.30 19.42
C GLU A 143 7.53 -2.96 18.03
N TRP A 144 6.85 -2.31 17.07
CA TRP A 144 6.80 -2.78 15.69
C TRP A 144 8.19 -2.79 15.02
N MET A 145 9.01 -1.75 15.25
CA MET A 145 10.37 -1.68 14.72
C MET A 145 11.25 -2.81 15.26
N ASP A 146 11.18 -3.09 16.57
CA ASP A 146 11.94 -4.15 17.21
C ASP A 146 11.53 -5.53 16.70
N ASN A 147 10.22 -5.79 16.59
CA ASN A 147 9.71 -7.05 16.06
C ASN A 147 10.11 -7.24 14.58
N LYS A 148 10.08 -6.16 13.79
CA LYS A 148 10.53 -6.21 12.40
C LYS A 148 12.01 -6.52 12.28
N LYS A 149 12.85 -5.89 13.10
CA LYS A 149 14.30 -6.16 13.13
C LYS A 149 14.60 -7.62 13.46
N LYS A 150 13.86 -8.20 14.41
CA LYS A 150 13.98 -9.63 14.76
C LYS A 150 13.61 -10.53 13.58
N ASN A 151 12.47 -10.29 12.94
CA ASN A 151 12.01 -11.07 11.79
C ASN A 151 12.99 -10.97 10.60
N ASP A 152 13.53 -9.79 10.34
CA ASP A 152 14.52 -9.60 9.27
C ASP A 152 15.82 -10.38 9.57
N SER A 153 16.24 -10.45 10.83
CA SER A 153 17.40 -11.28 11.25
C SER A 153 17.13 -12.78 11.11
N GLU A 154 15.91 -13.24 11.46
CA GLU A 154 15.51 -14.64 11.27
C GLU A 154 15.53 -15.04 9.80
N LYS A 155 15.00 -14.19 8.91
CA LYS A 155 15.05 -14.41 7.46
C LYS A 155 16.48 -14.41 6.91
N GLU A 156 17.35 -13.54 7.40
CA GLU A 156 18.75 -13.54 6.99
C GLU A 156 19.45 -14.85 7.36
N ASN A 157 19.15 -15.40 8.53
CA ASN A 157 19.67 -16.71 8.96
C ASN A 157 19.14 -17.85 8.09
N GLU A 158 17.85 -17.82 7.71
CA GLU A 158 17.25 -18.80 6.79
C GLU A 158 17.91 -18.75 5.41
N ILE A 159 18.12 -17.54 4.87
CA ILE A 159 18.83 -17.35 3.58
C ILE A 159 20.24 -17.94 3.65
N LYS A 160 20.99 -17.70 4.73
CA LYS A 160 22.33 -18.29 4.91
C LYS A 160 22.29 -19.82 5.01
N ALA A 161 21.27 -20.39 5.63
CA ALA A 161 21.08 -21.84 5.67
C ALA A 161 20.84 -22.41 4.26
N LEU A 162 19.91 -21.82 3.50
CA LEU A 162 19.61 -22.22 2.13
C LEU A 162 20.82 -22.07 1.19
N GLN A 163 21.64 -21.03 1.37
CA GLN A 163 22.88 -20.88 0.62
C GLN A 163 23.88 -22.00 0.89
N ARG A 164 24.03 -22.43 2.15
CA ARG A 164 24.87 -23.59 2.50
C ARG A 164 24.34 -24.88 1.88
N ASP A 165 23.04 -25.10 1.95
CA ASP A 165 22.41 -26.26 1.32
C ASP A 165 22.57 -26.27 -0.19
N LYS A 166 22.43 -25.11 -0.85
CA LYS A 166 22.70 -24.97 -2.29
C LYS A 166 24.11 -25.43 -2.63
N VAL A 167 25.13 -24.92 -1.91
CA VAL A 167 26.54 -25.31 -2.15
C VAL A 167 26.74 -26.81 -1.95
N ARG A 168 26.12 -27.40 -0.93
CA ARG A 168 26.16 -28.84 -0.67
C ARG A 168 25.56 -29.66 -1.81
N VAL A 169 24.36 -29.30 -2.27
CA VAL A 169 23.66 -29.99 -3.37
C VAL A 169 24.44 -29.84 -4.67
N GLU A 170 25.00 -28.67 -4.96
CA GLU A 170 25.86 -28.47 -6.13
C GLU A 170 27.14 -29.31 -6.07
N GLY A 171 27.72 -29.47 -4.87
CA GLY A 171 28.86 -30.36 -4.65
C GLY A 171 28.52 -31.82 -4.93
N GLU A 172 27.42 -32.32 -4.38
CA GLU A 172 26.94 -33.69 -4.61
C GLU A 172 26.63 -33.92 -6.10
N LEU A 173 25.95 -32.97 -6.74
CA LEU A 173 25.65 -33.06 -8.17
C LEU A 173 26.93 -33.16 -9.00
N ARG A 174 27.94 -32.31 -8.73
CA ARG A 174 29.24 -32.40 -9.41
C ARG A 174 29.92 -33.74 -9.18
N HIS A 175 29.86 -34.28 -7.97
CA HIS A 175 30.42 -35.60 -7.66
C HIS A 175 29.74 -36.70 -8.49
N GLN A 176 28.40 -36.74 -8.52
CA GLN A 176 27.64 -37.70 -9.32
C GLN A 176 27.95 -37.57 -10.81
N MET A 177 28.07 -36.34 -11.32
CA MET A 177 28.47 -36.10 -12.71
C MET A 177 29.85 -36.66 -13.02
N GLN A 178 30.82 -36.51 -12.12
CA GLN A 178 32.16 -37.09 -12.29
C GLN A 178 32.13 -38.62 -12.26
N VAL A 179 31.30 -39.24 -11.42
CA VAL A 179 31.12 -40.70 -11.39
C VAL A 179 30.56 -41.18 -12.73
N ILE A 180 29.55 -40.51 -13.27
CA ILE A 180 28.99 -40.85 -14.58
C ILE A 180 30.07 -40.73 -15.67
N GLU A 181 30.80 -39.61 -15.68
CA GLU A 181 31.79 -39.34 -16.72
C GLU A 181 32.98 -40.30 -16.67
N LYS A 182 33.51 -40.59 -15.48
CA LYS A 182 34.76 -41.35 -15.30
C LYS A 182 34.56 -42.84 -15.13
N ILE A 183 33.37 -43.28 -14.71
CA ILE A 183 33.09 -44.70 -14.43
C ILE A 183 32.01 -45.21 -15.37
N PHE A 184 30.83 -44.58 -15.36
CA PHE A 184 29.68 -45.12 -16.09
C PHE A 184 29.89 -45.12 -17.61
N LEU A 185 30.37 -44.00 -18.17
CA LEU A 185 30.61 -43.90 -19.61
C LEU A 185 31.68 -44.87 -20.12
N PRO A 186 32.85 -45.04 -19.47
CA PRO A 186 33.81 -46.07 -19.86
C PRO A 186 33.26 -47.49 -19.77
N VAL A 187 32.54 -47.83 -18.70
CA VAL A 187 31.94 -49.17 -18.56
C VAL A 187 30.90 -49.42 -19.65
N LEU A 188 30.10 -48.42 -20.02
CA LEU A 188 29.16 -48.52 -21.13
C LEU A 188 29.90 -48.77 -22.45
N ASP A 189 31.06 -48.12 -22.65
CA ASP A 189 31.90 -48.34 -23.84
C ASP A 189 32.42 -49.77 -23.91
N ASP A 190 32.93 -50.29 -22.79
CA ASP A 190 33.42 -51.67 -22.70
C ASP A 190 32.29 -52.69 -22.98
N ILE A 191 31.09 -52.47 -22.43
CA ILE A 191 29.93 -53.33 -22.69
C ILE A 191 29.55 -53.29 -24.18
N LEU A 192 29.53 -52.12 -24.80
CA LEU A 192 29.21 -51.99 -26.22
C LEU A 192 30.26 -52.67 -27.11
N ILE A 193 31.53 -52.61 -26.75
CA ILE A 193 32.62 -53.34 -27.44
C ILE A 193 32.38 -54.84 -27.34
N VAL A 194 32.20 -55.37 -26.12
CA VAL A 194 31.98 -56.81 -25.88
C VAL A 194 30.73 -57.31 -26.61
N LEU A 195 29.63 -56.57 -26.55
CA LEU A 195 28.41 -56.92 -27.26
C LEU A 195 28.62 -56.96 -28.78
N THR A 196 29.36 -56.01 -29.33
CA THR A 196 29.71 -56.01 -30.76
C THR A 196 30.58 -57.21 -31.13
N GLU A 197 31.56 -57.58 -30.30
CA GLU A 197 32.45 -58.72 -30.52
C GLU A 197 31.73 -60.07 -30.42
N LEU A 198 30.88 -60.26 -29.41
CA LEU A 198 30.07 -61.48 -29.24
C LEU A 198 29.11 -61.67 -30.42
N ASN A 199 28.58 -60.56 -30.93
CA ASN A 199 27.66 -60.57 -32.04
C ASN A 199 28.31 -60.94 -33.39
N ILE A 200 29.59 -60.60 -33.58
CA ILE A 200 30.35 -61.03 -34.75
C ILE A 200 30.54 -62.56 -34.76
N LYS A 201 30.55 -63.21 -33.58
CA LYS A 201 30.79 -64.66 -33.45
C LYS A 201 29.56 -65.54 -33.75
N ASP A 202 28.35 -65.07 -33.45
CA ASP A 202 27.11 -65.87 -33.58
C ASP A 202 26.31 -65.61 -34.88
N GLY A 203 26.81 -64.79 -35.80
CA GLY A 203 26.20 -64.53 -37.10
C GLY A 203 24.83 -63.82 -37.07
N ARG A 204 24.30 -63.52 -35.88
CA ARG A 204 23.17 -62.61 -35.68
C ARG A 204 23.72 -61.19 -35.63
N THR A 205 23.08 -60.23 -36.27
CA THR A 205 23.48 -58.82 -36.19
C THR A 205 22.80 -58.16 -34.99
N LEU A 206 23.60 -57.57 -34.10
CA LEU A 206 23.13 -56.66 -33.07
C LEU A 206 22.53 -55.53 -33.87
N ASN A 207 21.22 -55.34 -33.70
CA ASN A 207 20.42 -54.53 -34.59
C ASN A 207 21.12 -53.19 -34.79
N ALA A 208 21.38 -52.76 -36.03
CA ALA A 208 22.02 -51.48 -36.31
C ALA A 208 21.32 -50.32 -35.58
N ASP A 209 20.02 -50.50 -35.31
CA ASP A 209 19.18 -49.64 -34.48
C ASP A 209 19.64 -49.55 -33.01
N PHE A 210 20.11 -50.63 -32.39
CA PHE A 210 20.65 -50.62 -31.02
C PHE A 210 21.96 -49.84 -30.94
N ASN A 211 22.89 -50.05 -31.88
CA ASN A 211 24.16 -49.31 -31.91
C ASN A 211 23.95 -47.82 -32.23
N SER A 212 22.97 -47.50 -33.08
CA SER A 212 22.57 -46.11 -33.34
C SER A 212 21.97 -45.46 -32.09
N LYS A 213 21.05 -46.13 -31.40
CA LYS A 213 20.40 -45.62 -30.18
C LYS A 213 21.36 -45.48 -29.01
N SER A 214 22.26 -46.45 -28.79
CA SER A 214 23.25 -46.38 -27.72
C SER A 214 24.27 -45.26 -27.95
N GLY A 215 24.69 -45.05 -29.20
CA GLY A 215 25.53 -43.91 -29.59
C GLY A 215 24.83 -42.56 -29.38
N LEU A 216 23.54 -42.45 -29.72
CA LEU A 216 22.72 -41.26 -29.46
C LEU A 216 22.62 -40.96 -27.96
N TRP A 217 22.24 -41.95 -27.14
CA TRP A 217 22.14 -41.78 -25.68
C TRP A 217 23.47 -41.36 -25.05
N LYS A 218 24.58 -41.97 -25.49
CA LYS A 218 25.92 -41.59 -25.02
C LYS A 218 26.24 -40.14 -25.35
N ASN A 219 25.93 -39.68 -26.56
CA ASN A 219 26.16 -38.31 -26.99
C ASN A 219 25.25 -37.32 -26.24
N GLU A 220 24.00 -37.68 -25.96
CA GLU A 220 23.08 -36.89 -25.15
C GLU A 220 23.57 -36.74 -23.70
N ILE A 221 24.05 -37.83 -23.09
CA ILE A 221 24.63 -37.81 -21.74
C ILE A 221 25.88 -36.93 -21.71
N LYS A 222 26.80 -37.08 -22.68
CA LYS A 222 27.99 -36.24 -22.78
C LYS A 222 27.64 -34.76 -22.98
N ALA A 223 26.70 -34.45 -23.88
CA ALA A 223 26.27 -33.08 -24.11
C ALA A 223 25.60 -32.46 -22.87
N TYR A 224 24.87 -33.26 -22.09
CA TYR A 224 24.28 -32.82 -20.82
C TYR A 224 25.36 -32.52 -19.77
N LEU A 225 26.35 -33.41 -19.63
CA LEU A 225 27.48 -33.24 -18.71
C LEU A 225 28.31 -32.00 -19.07
N ASP A 226 28.66 -31.83 -20.35
CA ASP A 226 29.44 -30.69 -20.85
C ASP A 226 28.76 -29.34 -20.59
N LYS A 227 27.43 -29.26 -20.76
CA LYS A 227 26.66 -28.04 -20.48
C LYS A 227 26.63 -27.68 -19.00
N ARG A 228 26.70 -28.67 -18.11
CA ARG A 228 26.56 -28.50 -16.66
C ARG A 228 27.90 -28.40 -15.92
N LEU A 229 29.00 -28.93 -16.48
CA LEU A 229 30.36 -28.82 -15.91
C LEU A 229 31.07 -27.51 -16.28
N LYS A 230 30.59 -26.79 -17.31
CA LYS A 230 31.15 -25.50 -17.78
C LYS A 230 30.54 -24.25 -17.10
N LEU A 231 29.64 -24.43 -16.13
CA LEU A 231 29.08 -23.39 -15.26
C LEU A 231 29.68 -23.50 -13.86
#